data_AF-A0A0C2ZF70-F1
#
_entry.id   AF-A0A0C2ZF70-F1
#
_cell.length_a   1.000
_cell.length_b   1.000
_cell.length_c   1.000
_cell.angle_alpha   90.00
_cell.angle_beta   90.00
_cell.angle_gamma   90.00
#
_symmetry.space_group_name_H-M   'P 1'
#
loop_
_entity.id
_entity.type
_entity.pdbx_description
1 polymer ?
#
loop_
_entity_poly.entity_id
_entity_poly.type
_entity_poly.pdbx_seq_one_letter_code
_entity_poly.pdbx_strand_id
1 'polypeptide(L)'
;MYILGLYLWRWHCSCDGSPDSHLQLMKAGLFPATTKEPRTIFTFQVLDDFIRDNVKCGTSGMNYYSKLQRNTSNAFPHLVPDRYRELLRVSRMWWLLKLMKWQGVDDVRVSPSSGDLVIFCPACPQPDVNIPNNDVDLSHWKYSRLIVMDGNFKAEHMRPRNSTDELWLMDGRGFMVASGNYRDYLAGTANRPECSDCSNHRAVNQANVTRNQLALTGIGGCACARHGCFIPHAMVDFQKGEQQINMDYVLIHAVRHASSPKQKVVTFYDINCQYSWNLVCQIQSNDFISLPDGLQILPGIGIWHVHGHKSECFPRYAPNFIPGAGRVDGEIMETLWSLLNIISPSARGMATPHQQELLDFQMSDSNFLKMVRM
;
A
#
# COMPACT_ATOMS: atom_id res chain seq x y z
N MET A 1 27.96 -4.23 27.01
CA MET A 1 26.75 -3.68 27.67
C MET A 1 25.55 -4.22 26.93
N TYR A 2 24.69 -4.98 27.61
CA TYR A 2 23.54 -5.65 27.01
C TYR A 2 22.38 -4.66 26.91
N ILE A 3 21.80 -4.52 25.72
CA ILE A 3 20.50 -3.85 25.56
C ILE A 3 19.45 -4.95 25.67
N LEU A 4 18.32 -4.70 26.32
CA LEU A 4 17.25 -5.71 26.40
C LEU A 4 16.84 -6.12 24.98
N GLY A 5 17.14 -7.38 24.62
CA GLY A 5 16.92 -7.94 23.29
C GLY A 5 17.98 -7.59 22.21
N LEU A 6 19.09 -6.92 22.58
CA LEU A 6 20.34 -6.94 21.80
C LEU A 6 21.50 -7.57 22.55
N TYR A 7 22.10 -8.57 21.93
CA TYR A 7 23.26 -9.27 22.46
C TYR A 7 24.51 -8.96 21.61
N LEU A 8 25.68 -9.01 22.24
CA LEU A 8 26.95 -9.13 21.55
C LEU A 8 27.28 -10.63 21.50
N TRP A 9 26.87 -11.32 20.44
CA TRP A 9 27.12 -12.76 20.30
C TRP A 9 28.50 -13.01 19.71
N ARG A 10 29.38 -13.67 20.46
CA ARG A 10 30.75 -14.00 20.02
C ARG A 10 30.99 -15.48 19.75
N TRP A 11 30.03 -16.36 20.01
CA TRP A 11 30.28 -17.81 20.04
C TRP A 11 29.38 -18.55 19.04
N HIS A 12 29.78 -18.62 17.78
CA HIS A 12 29.18 -19.55 16.82
C HIS A 12 30.04 -20.81 16.73
N CYS A 13 29.43 -21.93 16.37
CA CYS A 13 30.16 -23.15 16.08
C CYS A 13 31.03 -22.90 14.83
N SER A 14 32.32 -23.24 14.92
CA SER A 14 33.27 -23.18 13.81
C SER A 14 33.74 -24.58 13.39
N CYS A 15 32.99 -25.62 13.76
CA CYS A 15 33.29 -27.00 13.36
C CYS A 15 33.08 -27.19 11.85
N ASP A 16 33.83 -28.12 11.26
CA ASP A 16 33.67 -28.50 9.86
C ASP A 16 32.23 -28.97 9.58
N GLY A 17 31.62 -28.43 8.53
CA GLY A 17 30.22 -28.69 8.16
C GLY A 17 29.18 -27.88 8.94
N SER A 18 29.58 -27.01 9.87
CA SER A 18 28.64 -26.10 10.53
C SER A 18 28.08 -25.06 9.55
N PRO A 19 26.79 -24.68 9.65
CA PRO A 19 26.23 -23.59 8.85
C PRO A 19 26.91 -22.26 9.16
N ASP A 20 26.82 -21.29 8.25
CA ASP A 20 27.33 -19.94 8.49
C ASP A 20 26.79 -19.31 9.79
N SER A 21 27.60 -18.45 10.42
CA SER A 21 27.30 -17.84 11.72
C SER A 21 25.92 -17.16 11.79
N HIS A 22 25.50 -16.48 10.73
CA HIS A 22 24.19 -15.84 10.64
C HIS A 22 23.03 -16.84 10.60
N LEU A 23 23.20 -18.02 9.99
CA LEU A 23 22.20 -19.09 9.97
C LEU A 23 22.08 -19.73 11.36
N GLN A 24 23.20 -19.94 12.05
CA GLN A 24 23.19 -20.44 13.43
C GLN A 24 22.45 -19.48 14.37
N LEU A 25 22.68 -18.18 14.24
CA LEU A 25 21.97 -17.14 14.99
C LEU A 25 20.46 -17.17 14.73
N MET A 26 20.04 -17.25 13.47
CA MET A 26 18.62 -17.30 13.12
C MET A 26 17.95 -18.57 13.66
N LYS A 27 18.63 -19.73 13.66
CA LYS A 27 18.14 -20.95 14.33
C LYS A 27 17.96 -20.77 15.84
N ALA A 28 18.75 -19.90 16.46
CA ALA A 28 18.64 -19.54 17.88
C ALA A 28 17.61 -18.42 18.17
N GLY A 29 16.84 -17.96 17.17
CA GLY A 29 15.87 -16.86 17.35
C GLY A 29 16.50 -15.46 17.38
N LEU A 30 17.72 -15.33 16.84
CA LEU A 30 18.51 -14.11 16.84
C LEU A 30 18.73 -13.64 15.39
N PHE A 31 18.27 -12.43 15.09
CA PHE A 31 18.43 -11.80 13.78
C PHE A 31 19.68 -10.91 13.75
N PRO A 32 20.69 -11.21 12.91
CA PRO A 32 21.88 -10.40 12.84
C PRO A 32 21.72 -9.16 11.96
N ALA A 33 22.32 -8.04 12.39
CA ALA A 33 22.36 -6.80 11.60
C ALA A 33 23.32 -6.86 10.40
N THR A 34 24.23 -7.84 10.38
CA THR A 34 25.22 -8.12 9.34
C THR A 34 25.49 -9.62 9.23
N THR A 35 25.77 -10.15 8.04
CA THR A 35 25.94 -11.59 7.82
C THR A 35 27.38 -12.09 7.96
N LYS A 36 28.38 -11.31 7.52
CA LYS A 36 29.80 -11.73 7.52
C LYS A 36 30.41 -11.80 8.92
N GLU A 37 30.16 -10.77 9.74
CA GLU A 37 30.63 -10.68 11.13
C GLU A 37 29.55 -9.98 11.97
N PRO A 38 28.57 -10.74 12.52
CA PRO A 38 27.49 -10.16 13.29
C PRO A 38 28.00 -9.61 14.63
N ARG A 39 27.98 -8.28 14.79
CA ARG A 39 28.31 -7.61 16.06
C ARG A 39 27.08 -7.05 16.78
N THR A 40 25.99 -6.85 16.05
CA THR A 40 24.71 -6.41 16.59
C THR A 40 23.68 -7.46 16.17
N ILE A 41 22.97 -8.00 17.15
CA ILE A 41 21.90 -8.98 16.91
C ILE A 41 20.65 -8.55 17.68
N PHE A 42 19.49 -8.81 17.09
CA PHE A 42 18.18 -8.51 17.67
C PHE A 42 17.41 -9.81 17.87
N THR A 43 16.70 -9.95 18.98
CA THR A 43 15.79 -11.10 19.13
C THR A 43 14.60 -10.99 18.18
N PHE A 44 14.07 -12.13 17.72
CA PHE A 44 12.82 -12.14 16.96
C PHE A 44 11.66 -11.50 17.75
N GLN A 45 11.65 -11.66 19.08
CA GLN A 45 10.64 -11.04 19.94
C GLN A 45 10.66 -9.51 19.86
N VAL A 46 11.84 -8.87 19.87
CA VAL A 46 11.94 -7.40 19.73
C VAL A 46 11.46 -6.94 18.35
N LEU A 47 11.79 -7.69 17.29
CA LEU A 47 11.35 -7.32 15.94
C LEU A 47 9.84 -7.49 15.77
N ASP A 48 9.26 -8.53 16.35
CA ASP A 48 7.80 -8.76 16.37
C ASP A 48 7.06 -7.74 17.25
N ASP A 49 7.64 -7.34 18.39
CA ASP A 49 7.10 -6.27 19.24
C ASP A 49 7.14 -4.93 18.51
N PHE A 50 8.23 -4.60 17.81
CA PHE A 50 8.32 -3.38 17.03
C PHE A 50 7.26 -3.33 15.91
N ILE A 51 7.09 -4.43 15.17
CA ILE A 51 6.03 -4.56 14.17
C ILE A 51 4.67 -4.18 14.76
N ARG A 52 4.32 -4.76 15.92
CA ARG A 52 3.03 -4.57 16.57
C ARG A 52 2.84 -3.13 17.04
N ASP A 53 3.85 -2.57 17.70
CA ASP A 53 3.85 -1.17 18.13
C ASP A 53 3.72 -0.19 16.95
N ASN A 54 4.29 -0.53 15.79
CA ASN A 54 4.21 0.28 14.59
C ASN A 54 2.83 0.23 13.94
N VAL A 55 2.24 -0.95 13.73
CA VAL A 55 0.92 -1.06 13.06
C VAL A 55 -0.26 -0.73 13.98
N LYS A 56 -0.15 -0.98 15.29
CA LYS A 56 -1.26 -0.70 16.23
C LYS A 56 -1.21 0.70 16.82
N CYS A 57 -0.02 1.22 17.08
CA CYS A 57 0.13 2.47 17.81
C CYS A 57 0.76 3.59 16.97
N GLY A 58 1.15 3.31 15.72
CA GLY A 58 1.86 4.29 14.89
C GLY A 58 3.24 4.64 15.42
N THR A 59 3.83 3.76 16.23
CA THR A 59 5.10 4.06 16.92
C THR A 59 6.22 4.20 15.89
N SER A 60 6.84 5.38 15.88
CA SER A 60 8.03 5.63 15.04
C SER A 60 9.21 4.77 15.51
N GLY A 61 10.13 4.45 14.61
CA GLY A 61 11.34 3.71 14.98
C GLY A 61 12.13 4.40 16.10
N MET A 62 12.21 5.73 16.09
CA MET A 62 12.91 6.50 17.12
C MET A 62 12.23 6.37 18.49
N ASN A 63 10.89 6.45 18.54
CA ASN A 63 10.14 6.29 19.78
C ASN A 63 10.28 4.87 20.32
N TYR A 64 10.22 3.86 19.45
CA TYR A 64 10.43 2.47 19.83
C TYR A 64 11.85 2.23 20.35
N TYR A 65 12.87 2.77 19.67
CA TYR A 65 14.25 2.66 20.13
C TYR A 65 14.46 3.35 21.49
N SER A 66 13.85 4.51 21.69
CA SER A 66 13.85 5.22 22.98
C SER A 66 13.18 4.39 24.09
N LYS A 67 12.08 3.69 23.77
CA LYS A 67 11.44 2.70 24.67
C LYS A 67 12.43 1.58 25.03
N LEU A 68 13.15 1.01 24.07
CA LEU A 68 14.18 -0.02 24.32
C LEU A 68 15.32 0.48 25.23
N GLN A 69 15.79 1.71 25.02
CA GLN A 69 16.82 2.32 25.86
C GLN A 69 16.35 2.44 27.32
N ARG A 70 15.14 2.93 27.55
CA ARG A 70 14.57 3.05 28.89
C ARG A 70 14.30 1.71 29.55
N ASN A 71 13.86 0.71 28.79
CA ASN A 71 13.68 -0.65 29.29
C ASN A 71 15.03 -1.27 29.71
N THR A 72 16.10 -0.95 28.98
CA THR A 72 17.47 -1.42 29.30
C THR A 72 18.04 -0.72 30.53
N SER A 73 17.95 0.61 30.58
CA SER A 73 18.43 1.43 31.68
C SER A 73 17.54 2.66 31.80
N ASN A 74 16.57 2.60 32.72
CA ASN A 74 15.68 3.74 32.94
C ASN A 74 16.39 4.90 33.66
N ALA A 75 17.41 4.61 34.48
CA ALA A 75 18.19 5.63 35.18
C ALA A 75 19.16 6.38 34.25
N PHE A 76 19.76 5.68 33.27
CA PHE A 76 20.76 6.26 32.37
C PHE A 76 20.53 5.82 30.90
N PRO A 77 19.40 6.18 30.27
CA PRO A 77 19.07 5.73 28.92
C PRO A 77 20.06 6.24 27.86
N HIS A 78 20.66 7.40 28.08
CA HIS A 78 21.66 8.01 27.19
C HIS A 78 23.00 7.25 27.18
N LEU A 79 23.27 6.41 28.17
CA LEU A 79 24.48 5.57 28.18
C LEU A 79 24.29 4.30 27.34
N VAL A 80 23.05 3.90 27.05
CA VAL A 80 22.75 2.73 26.22
C VAL A 80 23.30 2.96 24.80
N PRO A 81 24.12 2.04 24.23
CA PRO A 81 24.74 2.26 22.93
C PRO A 81 23.69 2.50 21.85
N ASP A 82 23.94 3.45 20.96
CA ASP A 82 23.04 3.72 19.84
C ASP A 82 23.22 2.66 18.74
N ARG A 83 22.13 1.94 18.46
CA ARG A 83 21.93 0.91 17.45
C ARG A 83 20.64 1.15 16.65
N TYR A 84 20.18 2.40 16.62
CA TYR A 84 18.95 2.79 15.95
C TYR A 84 18.99 2.48 14.45
N ARG A 85 20.13 2.76 13.79
CA ARG A 85 20.30 2.49 12.35
C ARG A 85 20.24 1.00 12.04
N GLU A 86 20.86 0.18 12.88
CA GLU A 86 20.80 -1.26 12.80
C GLU A 86 19.37 -1.77 12.99
N LEU A 87 18.63 -1.23 13.98
CA LEU A 87 17.21 -1.55 14.19
C LEU A 87 16.39 -1.27 12.93
N LEU A 88 16.49 -0.07 12.35
CA LEU A 88 15.74 0.28 11.15
C LEU A 88 16.02 -0.69 9.99
N ARG A 89 17.30 -1.01 9.76
CA ARG A 89 17.70 -1.95 8.71
C ARG A 89 17.10 -3.33 8.93
N VAL A 90 17.28 -3.91 10.11
CA VAL A 90 16.79 -5.28 10.37
C VAL A 90 15.27 -5.33 10.41
N SER A 91 14.60 -4.28 10.88
CA SER A 91 13.13 -4.23 10.93
C SER A 91 12.54 -4.25 9.53
N ARG A 92 13.14 -3.47 8.62
CA ARG A 92 12.75 -3.44 7.20
C ARG A 92 12.92 -4.83 6.54
N MET A 93 14.05 -5.49 6.77
CA MET A 93 14.27 -6.88 6.29
C MET A 93 13.29 -7.87 6.93
N TRP A 94 13.00 -7.70 8.21
CA TRP A 94 12.08 -8.55 8.95
C TRP A 94 10.65 -8.45 8.43
N TRP A 95 10.18 -7.24 8.08
CA TRP A 95 8.88 -7.05 7.42
C TRP A 95 8.78 -7.84 6.13
N LEU A 96 9.77 -7.73 5.25
CA LEU A 96 9.80 -8.50 4.01
C LEU A 96 9.74 -10.02 4.29
N LEU A 97 10.56 -10.51 5.21
CA LEU A 97 10.57 -11.94 5.56
C LEU A 97 9.22 -12.42 6.12
N LYS A 98 8.52 -11.58 6.88
CA LYS A 98 7.16 -11.88 7.36
C LYS A 98 6.18 -11.96 6.21
N LEU A 99 6.19 -11.00 5.28
CA LEU A 99 5.32 -11.03 4.10
C LEU A 99 5.58 -12.26 3.24
N MET A 100 6.84 -12.57 2.93
CA MET A 100 7.23 -13.76 2.18
C MET A 100 6.74 -15.05 2.87
N LYS A 101 6.96 -15.16 4.19
CA LYS A 101 6.49 -16.28 4.98
C LYS A 101 4.95 -16.40 4.95
N TRP A 102 4.24 -15.30 5.09
CA TRP A 102 2.77 -15.30 5.13
C TRP A 102 2.14 -15.65 3.78
N GLN A 103 2.81 -15.33 2.66
CA GLN A 103 2.37 -15.71 1.32
C GLN A 103 2.93 -17.06 0.85
N GLY A 104 3.59 -17.82 1.73
CA GLY A 104 4.11 -19.14 1.40
C GLY A 104 5.27 -19.12 0.40
N VAL A 105 5.98 -18.00 0.26
CA VAL A 105 7.16 -17.90 -0.59
C VAL A 105 8.34 -18.53 0.15
N ASP A 106 8.68 -19.77 -0.23
CA ASP A 106 9.73 -20.58 0.38
C ASP A 106 11.04 -20.60 -0.42
N ASP A 107 10.97 -20.45 -1.75
CA ASP A 107 12.13 -20.27 -2.62
C ASP A 107 12.37 -18.79 -2.97
N VAL A 108 13.40 -18.20 -2.35
CA VAL A 108 13.89 -16.84 -2.63
C VAL A 108 14.34 -16.63 -4.08
N ARG A 109 14.55 -17.70 -4.87
CA ARG A 109 14.87 -17.60 -6.30
C ARG A 109 13.64 -17.31 -7.15
N VAL A 110 12.44 -17.67 -6.67
CA VAL A 110 11.19 -17.29 -7.30
C VAL A 110 10.86 -15.89 -6.81
N SER A 111 11.01 -14.90 -7.69
CA SER A 111 10.60 -13.53 -7.38
C SER A 111 9.08 -13.44 -7.44
N PRO A 112 8.40 -13.05 -6.34
CA PRO A 112 6.97 -12.77 -6.36
C PRO A 112 6.63 -11.73 -7.42
N SER A 113 5.48 -11.90 -8.07
CA SER A 113 4.96 -10.97 -9.06
C SER A 113 4.41 -9.71 -8.39
N SER A 114 3.95 -8.78 -9.22
CA SER A 114 3.29 -7.56 -8.77
C SER A 114 2.07 -7.85 -7.89
N GLY A 115 2.10 -7.38 -6.65
CA GLY A 115 1.03 -7.59 -5.66
C GLY A 115 1.00 -8.96 -4.97
N ASP A 116 1.93 -9.86 -5.25
CA ASP A 116 1.89 -11.24 -4.70
C ASP A 116 2.29 -11.33 -3.22
N LEU A 117 2.89 -10.29 -2.63
CA LEU A 117 3.32 -10.31 -1.22
C LEU A 117 2.23 -9.87 -0.22
N VAL A 118 1.03 -9.56 -0.69
CA VAL A 118 -0.06 -9.04 0.13
C VAL A 118 -1.37 -9.75 -0.15
N ILE A 119 -2.25 -9.76 0.84
CA ILE A 119 -3.56 -10.40 0.72
C ILE A 119 -4.61 -9.42 0.20
N PHE A 120 -5.43 -9.90 -0.73
CA PHE A 120 -6.66 -9.22 -1.14
C PHE A 120 -7.88 -9.69 -0.31
N CYS A 121 -9.04 -9.10 -0.57
CA CYS A 121 -10.29 -9.35 0.14
C CYS A 121 -10.81 -10.78 -0.12
N PRO A 122 -10.89 -11.66 0.91
CA PRO A 122 -11.34 -13.04 0.72
C PRO A 122 -12.83 -13.15 0.37
N ALA A 123 -13.63 -12.12 0.71
CA ALA A 123 -15.06 -12.07 0.46
C ALA A 123 -15.42 -11.43 -0.90
N CYS A 124 -14.46 -10.81 -1.59
CA CYS A 124 -14.70 -10.31 -2.95
C CYS A 124 -14.86 -11.46 -3.94
N PRO A 125 -15.77 -11.34 -4.93
CA PRO A 125 -15.94 -12.34 -5.98
C PRO A 125 -14.67 -12.42 -6.85
N GLN A 126 -13.92 -13.50 -6.71
CA GLN A 126 -12.64 -13.73 -7.38
C GLN A 126 -12.71 -15.05 -8.17
N PRO A 127 -12.77 -14.98 -9.51
CA PRO A 127 -12.64 -16.14 -10.39
C PRO A 127 -11.40 -16.94 -10.05
N ASP A 128 -11.51 -18.27 -10.11
CA ASP A 128 -10.43 -19.24 -9.84
C ASP A 128 -9.88 -19.25 -8.40
N VAL A 129 -10.37 -18.37 -7.51
CA VAL A 129 -10.00 -18.33 -6.08
C VAL A 129 -11.16 -18.80 -5.20
N ASN A 130 -12.28 -18.08 -5.23
CA ASN A 130 -13.47 -18.38 -4.42
C ASN A 130 -14.76 -18.51 -5.24
N ILE A 131 -14.67 -18.35 -6.58
CA ILE A 131 -15.72 -18.67 -7.52
C ILE A 131 -15.31 -19.93 -8.28
N PRO A 132 -16.07 -21.04 -8.18
CA PRO A 132 -15.75 -22.25 -8.91
C PRO A 132 -15.98 -22.07 -10.41
N ASN A 133 -15.21 -22.78 -11.23
CA ASN A 133 -15.23 -22.70 -12.70
C ASN A 133 -16.43 -23.46 -13.33
N ASN A 134 -17.60 -23.42 -12.68
CA ASN A 134 -18.78 -24.20 -13.03
C ASN A 134 -19.73 -23.46 -13.99
N ASP A 135 -19.19 -22.77 -15.01
CA ASP A 135 -19.97 -21.95 -15.96
C ASP A 135 -20.94 -20.96 -15.31
N VAL A 136 -20.50 -20.31 -14.24
CA VAL A 136 -21.30 -19.25 -13.61
C VAL A 136 -21.34 -18.00 -14.50
N ASP A 137 -22.50 -17.36 -14.58
CA ASP A 137 -22.63 -16.06 -15.26
C ASP A 137 -21.98 -14.95 -14.42
N LEU A 138 -20.72 -14.65 -14.72
CA LEU A 138 -19.93 -13.60 -14.08
C LEU A 138 -20.49 -12.19 -14.32
N SER A 139 -21.37 -11.99 -15.30
CA SER A 139 -22.02 -10.69 -15.57
C SER A 139 -23.16 -10.39 -14.57
N HIS A 140 -23.58 -11.40 -13.81
CA HIS A 140 -24.60 -11.24 -12.79
C HIS A 140 -24.08 -10.38 -11.63
N TRP A 141 -24.92 -9.48 -11.12
CA TRP A 141 -24.53 -8.45 -10.13
C TRP A 141 -23.89 -9.00 -8.83
N LYS A 142 -24.20 -10.26 -8.49
CA LYS A 142 -23.65 -10.94 -7.31
C LYS A 142 -22.13 -11.12 -7.40
N TYR A 143 -21.59 -11.22 -8.62
CA TYR A 143 -20.17 -11.31 -8.90
C TYR A 143 -19.55 -9.96 -9.28
N SER A 144 -20.30 -8.87 -9.21
CA SER A 144 -19.76 -7.54 -9.48
C SER A 144 -18.66 -7.18 -8.49
N ARG A 145 -17.60 -6.55 -9.00
CA ARG A 145 -16.54 -5.94 -8.21
C ARG A 145 -16.93 -4.49 -7.91
N LEU A 146 -16.84 -4.11 -6.64
CA LEU A 146 -17.05 -2.73 -6.23
C LEU A 146 -15.71 -2.16 -5.79
N ILE A 147 -15.25 -1.14 -6.51
CA ILE A 147 -13.96 -0.50 -6.32
C ILE A 147 -14.25 0.95 -5.92
N VAL A 148 -13.64 1.42 -4.85
CA VAL A 148 -13.62 2.84 -4.50
C VAL A 148 -12.22 3.38 -4.77
N MET A 149 -12.15 4.60 -5.30
CA MET A 149 -10.95 5.31 -5.69
C MET A 149 -10.89 6.64 -4.95
N ASP A 150 -9.74 6.98 -4.40
CA ASP A 150 -9.55 8.26 -3.71
C ASP A 150 -8.06 8.61 -3.55
N GLY A 151 -7.79 9.87 -3.23
CA GLY A 151 -6.46 10.43 -2.99
C GLY A 151 -6.26 10.95 -1.57
N ASN A 152 -5.12 10.59 -0.95
CA ASN A 152 -4.72 11.05 0.37
C ASN A 152 -3.53 12.03 0.30
N PHE A 153 -3.82 13.30 0.58
CA PHE A 153 -2.83 14.40 0.58
C PHE A 153 -2.08 14.60 1.90
N LYS A 154 -2.38 13.80 2.94
CA LYS A 154 -1.63 13.82 4.21
C LYS A 154 -0.40 12.90 4.17
N ALA A 155 -0.36 11.94 3.24
CA ALA A 155 0.78 11.06 3.01
C ALA A 155 1.86 11.76 2.17
N GLU A 156 2.35 12.90 2.65
CA GLU A 156 3.42 13.65 1.97
C GLU A 156 4.78 12.97 2.12
N HIS A 157 5.65 13.14 1.13
CA HIS A 157 7.02 12.63 1.17
C HIS A 157 8.02 13.73 0.85
N MET A 158 9.07 13.86 1.68
CA MET A 158 10.16 14.80 1.45
C MET A 158 11.12 14.28 0.38
N ARG A 159 11.84 15.19 -0.27
CA ARG A 159 12.88 14.80 -1.22
C ARG A 159 13.98 14.01 -0.51
N PRO A 160 14.36 12.83 -1.04
CA PRO A 160 15.47 12.08 -0.46
C PRO A 160 16.77 12.86 -0.62
N ARG A 161 17.66 12.75 0.37
CA ARG A 161 18.96 13.44 0.35
C ARG A 161 19.88 12.88 -0.74
N ASN A 162 19.89 11.56 -0.90
CA ASN A 162 20.68 10.83 -1.90
C ASN A 162 19.77 9.81 -2.60
N SER A 163 19.15 10.18 -3.73
CA SER A 163 18.25 9.28 -4.46
C SER A 163 18.96 8.11 -5.15
N THR A 164 20.27 8.22 -5.41
CA THR A 164 21.06 7.17 -6.09
C THR A 164 21.37 5.97 -5.21
N ASP A 165 21.30 6.13 -3.89
CA ASP A 165 21.69 5.11 -2.91
C ASP A 165 20.47 4.36 -2.34
N GLU A 166 19.27 4.63 -2.87
CA GLU A 166 18.04 4.02 -2.42
C GLU A 166 17.96 2.56 -2.85
N LEU A 167 17.73 1.67 -1.88
CA LEU A 167 17.63 0.23 -2.10
C LEU A 167 16.17 -0.19 -1.99
N TRP A 168 15.66 -0.91 -2.98
CA TRP A 168 14.33 -1.50 -3.01
C TRP A 168 14.37 -2.95 -2.54
N LEU A 169 13.51 -3.35 -1.61
CA LEU A 169 13.40 -4.75 -1.19
C LEU A 169 12.21 -5.46 -1.84
N MET A 170 11.12 -4.73 -2.12
CA MET A 170 9.89 -5.31 -2.67
C MET A 170 9.11 -4.36 -3.60
N ASP A 171 9.83 -3.62 -4.45
CA ASP A 171 9.24 -2.68 -5.43
C ASP A 171 8.08 -3.33 -6.22
N GLY A 172 6.89 -2.75 -6.09
CA GLY A 172 5.69 -3.21 -6.78
C GLY A 172 5.11 -4.56 -6.30
N ARG A 173 5.68 -5.22 -5.30
CA ARG A 173 5.24 -6.56 -4.85
C ARG A 173 4.11 -6.50 -3.82
N GLY A 174 3.80 -5.31 -3.28
CA GLY A 174 2.74 -5.06 -2.32
C GLY A 174 1.51 -4.36 -2.93
N PHE A 175 0.96 -3.40 -2.21
CA PHE A 175 -0.14 -2.55 -2.68
C PHE A 175 0.38 -1.40 -3.55
N MET A 176 1.53 -0.84 -3.22
CA MET A 176 2.21 0.17 -4.04
C MET A 176 2.62 -0.43 -5.39
N VAL A 177 2.43 0.33 -6.46
CA VAL A 177 2.85 -0.07 -7.80
C VAL A 177 4.37 -0.01 -7.97
N ALA A 178 4.89 -0.72 -8.97
CA ALA A 178 6.32 -0.71 -9.27
C ALA A 178 6.77 0.69 -9.73
N SER A 179 7.80 1.23 -9.08
CA SER A 179 8.27 2.60 -9.30
C SER A 179 8.73 2.83 -10.75
N GLY A 180 9.46 1.87 -11.33
CA GLY A 180 9.99 1.96 -12.70
C GLY A 180 8.90 2.12 -13.75
N ASN A 181 7.99 1.14 -13.84
CA ASN A 181 6.91 1.14 -14.82
C ASN A 181 5.97 2.34 -14.66
N TYR A 182 5.72 2.74 -13.42
CA TYR A 182 4.87 3.89 -13.15
C TYR A 182 5.51 5.21 -13.60
N ARG A 183 6.81 5.39 -13.35
CA ARG A 183 7.54 6.56 -13.82
C ARG A 183 7.56 6.65 -15.35
N ASP A 184 7.77 5.52 -16.03
CA ASP A 184 7.78 5.48 -17.50
C ASP A 184 6.40 5.83 -18.07
N TYR A 185 5.33 5.32 -17.44
CA TYR A 185 3.94 5.70 -17.76
C TYR A 185 3.70 7.21 -17.60
N LEU A 186 4.09 7.80 -16.46
CA LEU A 186 3.92 9.23 -16.21
C LEU A 186 4.72 10.10 -17.18
N ALA A 187 5.91 9.65 -17.58
CA ALA A 187 6.74 10.36 -18.55
C ALA A 187 6.20 10.27 -19.98
N GLY A 188 5.60 9.13 -20.34
CA GLY A 188 5.06 8.87 -21.68
C GLY A 188 3.60 9.28 -21.89
N THR A 189 2.88 9.67 -20.84
CA THR A 189 1.44 9.98 -20.91
C THR A 189 1.18 11.47 -20.74
N ALA A 190 0.46 12.06 -21.70
CA ALA A 190 0.10 13.47 -21.64
C ALA A 190 -0.95 13.72 -20.55
N ASN A 191 -0.60 14.51 -19.53
CA ASN A 191 -1.58 15.00 -18.57
C ASN A 191 -2.38 16.18 -19.15
N ARG A 192 -3.67 15.97 -19.39
CA ARG A 192 -4.58 17.03 -19.85
C ARG A 192 -5.43 17.51 -18.67
N PRO A 193 -5.26 18.75 -18.19
CA PRO A 193 -6.13 19.30 -17.17
C PRO A 193 -7.54 19.47 -17.76
N GLU A 194 -8.50 18.72 -17.23
CA GLU A 194 -9.90 18.85 -17.63
C GLU A 194 -10.58 19.94 -16.81
N CYS A 195 -11.19 20.90 -17.52
CA CYS A 195 -12.06 21.88 -16.92
C CYS A 195 -13.46 21.28 -16.82
N SER A 196 -14.15 21.53 -15.71
CA SER A 196 -15.51 21.06 -15.55
C SER A 196 -16.43 22.16 -15.08
N ASP A 197 -17.71 21.99 -15.44
CA ASP A 197 -18.78 22.89 -15.06
C ASP A 197 -19.40 22.52 -13.70
N CYS A 198 -18.90 21.50 -13.00
CA CYS A 198 -19.44 21.05 -11.71
C CYS A 198 -18.84 21.83 -10.53
N SER A 199 -19.63 22.09 -9.50
CA SER A 199 -19.33 23.05 -8.43
C SER A 199 -18.17 22.65 -7.50
N ASN A 200 -17.89 21.36 -7.31
CA ASN A 200 -16.95 20.87 -6.28
C ASN A 200 -15.47 20.81 -6.68
N HIS A 201 -15.08 21.36 -7.84
CA HIS A 201 -13.71 21.27 -8.35
C HIS A 201 -12.69 22.17 -7.64
N ARG A 202 -13.12 22.98 -6.66
CA ARG A 202 -12.19 23.81 -5.89
C ARG A 202 -11.27 22.99 -4.97
N ALA A 203 -11.70 21.82 -4.49
CA ALA A 203 -10.88 20.99 -3.60
C ALA A 203 -9.68 20.35 -4.33
N VAL A 204 -9.93 19.72 -5.49
CA VAL A 204 -8.88 19.10 -6.33
C VAL A 204 -7.89 20.14 -6.85
N ASN A 205 -8.37 21.31 -7.28
CA ASN A 205 -7.51 22.37 -7.82
C ASN A 205 -6.62 23.04 -6.75
N GLN A 206 -7.04 23.10 -5.48
CA GLN A 206 -6.22 23.63 -4.39
C GLN A 206 -5.14 22.64 -3.91
N ALA A 207 -5.36 21.33 -4.07
CA ALA A 207 -4.38 20.30 -3.73
C ALA A 207 -3.15 20.27 -4.69
N ASN A 208 -3.28 20.86 -5.88
CA ASN A 208 -2.23 20.90 -6.92
C ASN A 208 -1.18 22.01 -6.74
N VAL A 209 -1.16 22.71 -5.60
CA VAL A 209 -0.17 23.75 -5.32
C VAL A 209 1.18 23.14 -4.97
N THR A 210 2.19 23.43 -5.79
CA THR A 210 3.57 22.99 -5.61
C THR A 210 4.12 23.43 -4.24
N ARG A 211 4.47 22.49 -3.37
CA ARG A 211 5.16 22.76 -2.10
C ARG A 211 6.66 22.54 -2.29
N ASN A 212 7.47 23.59 -2.13
CA ASN A 212 8.89 23.65 -2.52
C ASN A 212 9.85 22.61 -1.91
N GLN A 213 9.38 21.69 -1.06
CA GLN A 213 10.22 20.71 -0.35
C GLN A 213 9.74 19.25 -0.46
N LEU A 214 8.61 19.01 -1.11
CA LEU A 214 8.07 17.65 -1.26
C LEU A 214 8.59 16.98 -2.54
N ALA A 215 8.89 15.69 -2.45
CA ALA A 215 8.99 14.81 -3.61
C ALA A 215 7.59 14.37 -4.05
N LEU A 216 6.73 14.03 -3.09
CA LEU A 216 5.38 13.55 -3.32
C LEU A 216 4.40 14.34 -2.44
N THR A 217 3.27 14.73 -3.03
CA THR A 217 2.22 15.53 -2.40
C THR A 217 1.12 14.70 -1.75
N GLY A 218 1.16 13.38 -1.92
CA GLY A 218 0.15 12.45 -1.44
C GLY A 218 0.28 11.09 -2.12
N ILE A 219 -0.69 10.22 -1.86
CA ILE A 219 -0.85 8.92 -2.51
C ILE A 219 -2.29 8.76 -2.99
N GLY A 220 -2.51 7.98 -4.03
CA GLY A 220 -3.85 7.61 -4.51
C GLY A 220 -3.99 6.11 -4.59
N GLY A 221 -5.21 5.60 -4.51
CA GLY A 221 -5.40 4.17 -4.66
C GLY A 221 -6.83 3.66 -4.65
N CYS A 222 -6.92 2.33 -4.68
CA CYS A 222 -8.17 1.60 -4.73
C CYS A 222 -8.37 0.69 -3.51
N ALA A 223 -9.62 0.57 -3.06
CA ALA A 223 -10.06 -0.47 -2.15
C ALA A 223 -11.37 -1.12 -2.62
N CYS A 224 -11.66 -2.31 -2.09
CA CYS A 224 -12.98 -2.91 -2.16
C CYS A 224 -13.98 -2.02 -1.41
N ALA A 225 -15.01 -1.52 -2.10
CA ALA A 225 -16.01 -0.65 -1.46
C ALA A 225 -16.91 -1.39 -0.44
N ARG A 226 -17.04 -2.73 -0.55
CA ARG A 226 -17.88 -3.54 0.36
C ARG A 226 -17.21 -3.86 1.69
N HIS A 227 -15.93 -4.23 1.65
CA HIS A 227 -15.21 -4.76 2.81
C HIS A 227 -14.06 -3.86 3.25
N GLY A 228 -13.71 -2.86 2.43
CA GLY A 228 -12.64 -1.89 2.69
C GLY A 228 -11.26 -2.52 2.70
N CYS A 229 -11.02 -3.57 1.93
CA CYS A 229 -9.67 -4.10 1.75
C CYS A 229 -8.99 -3.36 0.60
N PHE A 230 -7.78 -2.86 0.82
CA PHE A 230 -6.94 -2.30 -0.25
C PHE A 230 -6.73 -3.33 -1.36
N ILE A 231 -6.69 -2.88 -2.62
CA ILE A 231 -6.45 -3.74 -3.76
C ILE A 231 -4.93 -3.82 -4.02
N PRO A 232 -4.33 -5.01 -4.09
CA PRO A 232 -2.90 -5.16 -4.38
C PRO A 232 -2.50 -4.49 -5.69
N HIS A 233 -1.27 -3.98 -5.72
CA HIS A 233 -0.70 -3.27 -6.86
C HIS A 233 -1.57 -2.14 -7.43
N ALA A 234 -2.36 -1.47 -6.60
CA ALA A 234 -3.29 -0.42 -7.00
C ALA A 234 -3.19 0.83 -6.12
N MET A 235 -1.98 1.17 -5.70
CA MET A 235 -1.64 2.39 -4.96
C MET A 235 -0.48 3.10 -5.64
N VAL A 236 -0.58 4.42 -5.81
CA VAL A 236 0.39 5.25 -6.51
C VAL A 236 0.78 6.47 -5.69
N ASP A 237 1.97 7.00 -5.97
CA ASP A 237 2.41 8.28 -5.43
C ASP A 237 1.97 9.45 -6.32
N PHE A 238 1.57 10.56 -5.71
CA PHE A 238 1.25 11.80 -6.39
C PHE A 238 2.46 12.72 -6.46
N GLN A 239 2.99 12.98 -7.67
CA GLN A 239 4.13 13.89 -7.86
C GLN A 239 3.72 15.36 -7.75
N LYS A 240 2.48 15.68 -8.15
CA LYS A 240 1.96 17.06 -8.14
C LYS A 240 0.44 17.07 -8.00
N GLY A 241 0.00 16.78 -6.79
CA GLY A 241 -1.38 16.51 -6.42
C GLY A 241 -1.96 15.34 -7.20
N GLU A 242 -3.27 15.14 -7.05
CA GLU A 242 -3.99 14.09 -7.75
C GLU A 242 -4.24 14.53 -9.19
N GLN A 243 -3.81 13.70 -10.13
CA GLN A 243 -4.07 13.86 -11.54
C GLN A 243 -4.81 12.62 -12.04
N GLN A 244 -5.68 12.79 -13.04
CA GLN A 244 -6.46 11.67 -13.58
C GLN A 244 -5.55 10.56 -14.11
N ILE A 245 -4.39 10.89 -14.70
CA ILE A 245 -3.38 9.90 -15.09
C ILE A 245 -2.90 9.03 -13.92
N ASN A 246 -2.79 9.59 -12.70
CA ASN A 246 -2.42 8.78 -11.53
C ASN A 246 -3.53 7.75 -11.24
N MET A 247 -4.78 8.19 -11.31
CA MET A 247 -5.96 7.38 -11.00
C MET A 247 -6.32 6.38 -12.11
N ASP A 248 -6.00 6.67 -13.37
CA ASP A 248 -6.08 5.73 -14.50
C ASP A 248 -5.20 4.51 -14.23
N TYR A 249 -3.94 4.75 -13.86
CA TYR A 249 -3.00 3.69 -13.55
C TYR A 249 -3.50 2.81 -12.41
N VAL A 250 -3.99 3.45 -11.33
CA VAL A 250 -4.59 2.78 -10.17
C VAL A 250 -5.80 1.92 -10.57
N LEU A 251 -6.74 2.46 -11.34
CA LEU A 251 -7.95 1.76 -11.74
C LEU A 251 -7.65 0.55 -12.62
N ILE A 252 -6.76 0.70 -13.61
CA ILE A 252 -6.41 -0.40 -14.52
C ILE A 252 -5.77 -1.56 -13.77
N HIS A 253 -4.84 -1.30 -12.85
CA HIS A 253 -4.27 -2.37 -12.05
C HIS A 253 -5.26 -2.96 -11.06
N ALA A 254 -6.12 -2.15 -10.45
CA ALA A 254 -7.18 -2.63 -9.56
C ALA A 254 -8.17 -3.59 -10.27
N VAL A 255 -8.53 -3.26 -11.50
CA VAL A 255 -9.39 -4.08 -12.36
C VAL A 255 -8.68 -5.36 -12.76
N ARG A 256 -7.44 -5.28 -13.22
CA ARG A 256 -6.64 -6.45 -13.60
C ARG A 256 -6.41 -7.40 -12.43
N HIS A 257 -6.37 -6.87 -11.20
CA HIS A 257 -6.23 -7.69 -10.00
C HIS A 257 -7.49 -8.51 -9.69
N ALA A 258 -7.42 -9.79 -10.04
CA ALA A 258 -8.41 -10.82 -9.73
C ALA A 258 -9.84 -10.52 -10.24
N SER A 259 -10.00 -9.69 -11.27
CA SER A 259 -11.28 -9.51 -11.98
C SER A 259 -11.22 -10.14 -13.36
N SER A 260 -12.26 -10.87 -13.73
CA SER A 260 -12.46 -11.32 -15.11
C SER A 260 -13.07 -10.20 -15.95
N PRO A 261 -12.72 -10.09 -17.25
CA PRO A 261 -13.39 -9.16 -18.17
C PRO A 261 -14.92 -9.36 -18.26
N LYS A 262 -15.40 -10.55 -17.88
CA LYS A 262 -16.84 -10.90 -17.84
C LYS A 262 -17.56 -10.34 -16.62
N GLN A 263 -16.84 -9.89 -15.58
CA GLN A 263 -17.45 -9.31 -14.39
C GLN A 263 -17.81 -7.84 -14.63
N LYS A 264 -18.89 -7.37 -14.01
CA LYS A 264 -19.19 -5.95 -13.93
C LYS A 264 -18.37 -5.31 -12.82
N VAL A 265 -17.81 -4.13 -13.09
CA VAL A 265 -17.09 -3.32 -12.12
C VAL A 265 -17.93 -2.08 -11.84
N VAL A 266 -18.26 -1.82 -10.57
CA VAL A 266 -18.83 -0.56 -10.13
C VAL A 266 -17.70 0.24 -9.50
N THR A 267 -17.42 1.44 -10.00
CA THR A 267 -16.41 2.33 -9.43
C THR A 267 -17.08 3.43 -8.63
N PHE A 268 -16.52 3.78 -7.47
CA PHE A 268 -16.88 4.95 -6.69
C PHE A 268 -15.70 5.91 -6.68
N TYR A 269 -15.93 7.11 -7.19
CA TYR A 269 -14.91 8.16 -7.23
C TYR A 269 -15.64 9.51 -7.26
N ASP A 270 -15.16 10.49 -6.50
CA ASP A 270 -15.86 11.75 -6.33
C ASP A 270 -16.15 12.45 -7.64
N ILE A 271 -15.19 12.42 -8.56
CA ILE A 271 -15.31 13.09 -9.86
C ILE A 271 -15.79 12.15 -10.98
N ASN A 272 -16.43 11.01 -10.65
CA ASN A 272 -16.89 10.05 -11.66
C ASN A 272 -17.84 10.65 -12.71
N CYS A 273 -18.55 11.73 -12.38
CA CYS A 273 -19.37 12.46 -13.35
C CYS A 273 -18.59 13.04 -14.54
N GLN A 274 -17.26 13.15 -14.42
CA GLN A 274 -16.36 13.63 -15.47
C GLN A 274 -15.35 12.56 -15.85
N TYR A 275 -14.72 11.98 -14.85
CA TYR A 275 -13.68 10.97 -15.04
C TYR A 275 -14.17 9.82 -15.93
N SER A 276 -15.36 9.28 -15.66
CA SER A 276 -15.90 8.14 -16.42
C SER A 276 -16.20 8.46 -17.89
N TRP A 277 -16.50 9.71 -18.22
CA TRP A 277 -16.78 10.12 -19.60
C TRP A 277 -15.52 10.12 -20.46
N ASN A 278 -14.39 10.55 -19.88
CA ASN A 278 -13.12 10.68 -20.59
C ASN A 278 -12.20 9.46 -20.43
N LEU A 279 -12.50 8.56 -19.48
CA LEU A 279 -11.69 7.39 -19.14
C LEU A 279 -11.21 6.58 -20.36
N VAL A 280 -12.11 6.22 -21.27
CA VAL A 280 -11.77 5.42 -22.45
C VAL A 280 -10.78 6.16 -23.35
N CYS A 281 -11.03 7.45 -23.61
CA CYS A 281 -10.15 8.29 -24.42
C CYS A 281 -8.77 8.48 -23.77
N GLN A 282 -8.72 8.63 -22.44
CA GLN A 282 -7.49 8.81 -21.68
C GLN A 282 -6.62 7.54 -21.76
N ILE A 283 -7.23 6.37 -21.53
CA ILE A 283 -6.53 5.09 -21.59
C ILE A 283 -6.04 4.79 -23.01
N GLN A 284 -6.84 5.08 -24.04
CA GLN A 284 -6.45 4.86 -25.45
C GLN A 284 -5.39 5.86 -25.95
N SER A 285 -5.06 6.89 -25.17
CA SER A 285 -4.08 7.91 -25.57
C SER A 285 -2.61 7.53 -25.27
N ASN A 286 -2.38 6.36 -24.68
CA ASN A 286 -1.05 5.87 -24.32
C ASN A 286 -0.96 4.34 -24.49
N ASP A 287 0.27 3.82 -24.58
CA ASP A 287 0.53 2.39 -24.82
C ASP A 287 0.85 1.59 -23.54
N PHE A 288 0.79 2.20 -22.36
CA PHE A 288 1.24 1.58 -21.11
C PHE A 288 0.14 0.80 -20.39
N ILE A 289 -1.10 1.28 -20.50
CA ILE A 289 -2.26 0.71 -19.79
C ILE A 289 -3.41 0.46 -20.76
N SER A 290 -4.20 -0.58 -20.49
CA SER A 290 -5.37 -0.92 -21.31
C SER A 290 -6.44 -1.58 -20.46
N LEU A 291 -7.70 -1.27 -20.76
CA LEU A 291 -8.83 -1.98 -20.19
C LEU A 291 -8.94 -3.38 -20.82
N PRO A 292 -9.30 -4.40 -20.04
CA PRO A 292 -9.66 -5.68 -20.60
C PRO A 292 -10.87 -5.57 -21.53
N ASP A 293 -10.81 -6.25 -22.68
CA ASP A 293 -11.87 -6.22 -23.68
C ASP A 293 -13.21 -6.72 -23.11
N GLY A 294 -14.27 -5.96 -23.37
CA GLY A 294 -15.63 -6.30 -22.92
C GLY A 294 -15.94 -5.99 -21.45
N LEU A 295 -14.99 -5.44 -20.68
CA LEU A 295 -15.23 -5.06 -19.30
C LEU A 295 -16.29 -3.94 -19.22
N GLN A 296 -17.31 -4.16 -18.39
CA GLN A 296 -18.32 -3.14 -18.10
C GLN A 296 -17.97 -2.41 -16.80
N ILE A 297 -17.70 -1.10 -16.91
CA ILE A 297 -17.52 -0.21 -15.77
C ILE A 297 -18.80 0.64 -15.58
N LEU A 298 -19.36 0.60 -14.38
CA LEU A 298 -20.49 1.40 -13.95
C LEU A 298 -20.00 2.47 -12.97
N PRO A 299 -20.00 3.75 -13.36
CA PRO A 299 -19.53 4.82 -12.48
C PRO A 299 -20.57 5.17 -11.42
N GLY A 300 -20.09 5.39 -10.20
CA GLY A 300 -20.85 5.91 -9.07
C GLY A 300 -20.06 6.98 -8.31
N ILE A 301 -20.75 7.82 -7.56
CA ILE A 301 -20.15 8.81 -6.67
C ILE A 301 -20.57 8.44 -5.25
N GLY A 302 -19.69 8.61 -4.27
CA GLY A 302 -20.02 8.37 -2.87
C GLY A 302 -21.30 9.13 -2.46
N ILE A 303 -22.13 8.52 -1.61
CA ILE A 303 -23.45 9.04 -1.27
C ILE A 303 -23.37 10.41 -0.61
N TRP A 304 -22.29 10.71 0.10
CA TRP A 304 -22.09 12.01 0.72
C TRP A 304 -21.60 13.03 -0.32
N HIS A 305 -20.68 12.62 -1.18
CA HIS A 305 -20.12 13.49 -2.22
C HIS A 305 -21.12 13.86 -3.31
N VAL A 306 -22.00 12.93 -3.72
CA VAL A 306 -22.94 13.16 -4.85
C VAL A 306 -23.90 14.32 -4.59
N HIS A 307 -24.21 14.64 -3.33
CA HIS A 307 -25.04 15.79 -2.96
C HIS A 307 -24.37 17.15 -3.21
N GLY A 308 -23.03 17.20 -3.31
CA GLY A 308 -22.28 18.42 -3.66
C GLY A 308 -22.14 18.64 -5.17
N HIS A 309 -22.63 17.70 -5.98
CA HIS A 309 -22.63 17.79 -7.44
C HIS A 309 -23.90 18.46 -7.96
N LYS A 310 -23.95 18.70 -9.28
CA LYS A 310 -25.18 19.18 -9.94
C LYS A 310 -26.33 18.19 -9.72
N SER A 311 -27.56 18.70 -9.75
CA SER A 311 -28.77 17.92 -9.49
C SER A 311 -28.92 16.68 -10.39
N GLU A 312 -28.42 16.72 -11.63
CA GLU A 312 -28.48 15.58 -12.55
C GLU A 312 -27.52 14.44 -12.18
N CYS A 313 -26.49 14.72 -11.37
CA CYS A 313 -25.53 13.71 -10.92
C CYS A 313 -26.16 12.76 -9.90
N PHE A 314 -27.08 13.23 -9.07
CA PHE A 314 -27.73 12.41 -8.05
C PHE A 314 -28.44 11.17 -8.62
N PRO A 315 -29.41 11.29 -9.55
CA PRO A 315 -30.07 10.12 -10.12
C PRO A 315 -29.17 9.26 -11.01
N ARG A 316 -28.04 9.80 -11.52
CA ARG A 316 -27.11 9.05 -12.39
C ARG A 316 -26.06 8.25 -11.64
N TYR A 317 -25.49 8.81 -10.59
CA TYR A 317 -24.27 8.29 -9.96
C TYR A 317 -24.45 7.91 -8.50
N ALA A 318 -25.57 8.27 -7.84
CA ALA A 318 -25.74 7.89 -6.44
C ALA A 318 -25.80 6.35 -6.31
N PRO A 319 -25.14 5.76 -5.29
CA PRO A 319 -25.01 4.30 -5.17
C PRO A 319 -26.36 3.58 -5.13
N ASN A 320 -27.38 4.24 -4.54
CA ASN A 320 -28.74 3.72 -4.39
C ASN A 320 -29.45 3.43 -5.71
N PHE A 321 -29.04 4.07 -6.82
CA PHE A 321 -29.65 3.88 -8.14
C PHE A 321 -28.85 2.94 -9.05
N ILE A 322 -27.69 2.43 -8.60
CA ILE A 322 -26.85 1.55 -9.40
C ILE A 322 -27.27 0.09 -9.16
N PRO A 323 -27.83 -0.61 -10.15
CA PRO A 323 -28.24 -2.00 -9.99
C PRO A 323 -27.05 -2.88 -9.61
N GLY A 324 -27.18 -3.63 -8.51
CA GLY A 324 -26.13 -4.53 -8.03
C GLY A 324 -25.08 -3.92 -7.10
N ALA A 325 -25.10 -2.60 -6.88
CA ALA A 325 -24.20 -1.96 -5.92
C ALA A 325 -24.53 -2.37 -4.47
N GLY A 326 -25.81 -2.59 -4.17
CA GLY A 326 -26.27 -2.84 -2.80
C GLY A 326 -26.23 -1.58 -1.93
N ARG A 327 -26.18 -1.73 -0.61
CA ARG A 327 -26.04 -0.60 0.33
C ARG A 327 -24.56 -0.33 0.57
N VAL A 328 -23.98 0.53 -0.24
CA VAL A 328 -22.58 0.96 -0.14
C VAL A 328 -22.57 2.48 -0.17
N ASP A 329 -21.86 3.10 0.78
CA ASP A 329 -21.72 4.56 0.83
C ASP A 329 -20.73 5.10 -0.21
N GLY A 330 -19.74 4.29 -0.61
CA GLY A 330 -18.68 4.70 -1.53
C GLY A 330 -17.60 5.55 -0.85
N GLU A 331 -17.55 5.60 0.49
CA GLU A 331 -16.68 6.49 1.27
C GLU A 331 -15.60 5.74 2.05
N ILE A 332 -15.47 4.42 1.85
CA ILE A 332 -14.64 3.59 2.72
C ILE A 332 -13.15 3.93 2.65
N MET A 333 -12.67 4.56 1.57
CA MET A 333 -11.28 5.03 1.45
C MET A 333 -10.93 6.03 2.55
N GLU A 334 -11.83 6.93 2.92
CA GLU A 334 -11.54 7.95 3.92
C GLU A 334 -11.32 7.37 5.31
N THR A 335 -12.04 6.30 5.63
CA THR A 335 -11.81 5.53 6.85
C THR A 335 -10.44 4.84 6.83
N LEU A 336 -10.03 4.33 5.67
CA LEU A 336 -8.73 3.69 5.50
C LEU A 336 -7.57 4.70 5.56
N TRP A 337 -7.76 5.89 4.97
CA TRP A 337 -6.81 6.99 5.06
C TRP A 337 -6.65 7.48 6.49
N SER A 338 -7.73 7.59 7.27
CA SER A 338 -7.65 7.96 8.67
C SER A 338 -6.66 7.06 9.45
N LEU A 339 -6.67 5.75 9.18
CA LEU A 339 -5.74 4.80 9.78
C LEU A 339 -4.29 5.01 9.29
N LEU A 340 -4.08 5.13 7.97
CA LEU A 340 -2.74 5.37 7.42
C LEU A 340 -2.15 6.72 7.85
N ASN A 341 -2.98 7.73 8.06
CA ASN A 341 -2.55 9.07 8.47
C ASN A 341 -1.87 9.10 9.84
N ILE A 342 -2.05 8.07 10.66
CA ILE A 342 -1.32 7.89 11.91
C ILE A 342 0.18 7.72 11.63
N ILE A 343 0.55 6.98 10.59
CA ILE A 343 1.96 6.69 10.27
C ILE A 343 2.59 7.72 9.32
N SER A 344 1.79 8.43 8.52
CA SER A 344 2.25 9.40 7.51
C SER A 344 3.34 10.38 8.01
N PRO A 345 3.23 10.99 9.21
CA PRO A 345 4.28 11.89 9.71
C PRO A 345 5.63 11.20 9.89
N SER A 346 5.65 9.93 10.29
CA SER A 346 6.88 9.15 10.46
C SER A 346 7.46 8.68 9.13
N ALA A 347 6.60 8.42 8.15
CA ALA A 347 6.96 8.00 6.80
C ALA A 347 7.55 9.15 5.96
N ARG A 348 7.11 10.38 6.22
CA ARG A 348 7.45 11.60 5.45
C ARG A 348 8.94 11.85 5.22
N GLY A 349 9.80 11.45 6.16
CA GLY A 349 11.26 11.64 6.08
C GLY A 349 12.06 10.38 5.76
N MET A 350 11.38 9.28 5.42
CA MET A 350 12.04 8.03 5.07
C MET A 350 12.70 8.11 3.69
N ALA A 351 13.50 7.11 3.33
CA ALA A 351 13.86 6.90 1.93
C ALA A 351 12.60 6.43 1.17
N THR A 352 12.48 6.75 -0.12
CA THR A 352 11.31 6.44 -0.95
C THR A 352 10.92 4.96 -0.90
N PRO A 353 11.86 3.99 -1.07
CA PRO A 353 11.50 2.58 -0.98
C PRO A 353 11.01 2.18 0.41
N HIS A 354 11.62 2.73 1.46
CA HIS A 354 11.26 2.39 2.83
C HIS A 354 9.88 2.95 3.21
N GLN A 355 9.53 4.13 2.70
CA GLN A 355 8.19 4.71 2.85
C GLN A 355 7.14 3.80 2.20
N GLN A 356 7.33 3.41 0.94
CA GLN A 356 6.38 2.54 0.24
C GLN A 356 6.22 1.19 0.94
N GLU A 357 7.32 0.57 1.38
CA GLU A 357 7.29 -0.71 2.09
C GLU A 357 6.61 -0.62 3.46
N LEU A 358 6.76 0.50 4.17
CA LEU A 358 6.02 0.78 5.40
C LEU A 358 4.52 0.90 5.12
N LEU A 359 4.13 1.64 4.07
CA LEU A 359 2.73 1.77 3.67
C LEU A 359 2.13 0.42 3.27
N ASP A 360 2.87 -0.39 2.50
CA ASP A 360 2.47 -1.75 2.15
C ASP A 360 2.22 -2.61 3.38
N PHE A 361 3.10 -2.53 4.37
CA PHE A 361 2.96 -3.29 5.60
C PHE A 361 1.73 -2.84 6.43
N GLN A 362 1.45 -1.54 6.49
CA GLN A 362 0.29 -0.98 7.20
C GLN A 362 -1.02 -1.37 6.52
N MET A 363 -1.06 -1.31 5.19
CA MET A 363 -2.21 -1.78 4.40
C MET A 363 -2.40 -3.31 4.54
N SER A 364 -1.30 -4.07 4.64
CA SER A 364 -1.35 -5.52 4.85
C SER A 364 -1.96 -5.89 6.20
N ASP A 365 -1.57 -5.23 7.29
CA ASP A 365 -2.19 -5.42 8.61
C ASP A 365 -3.67 -5.02 8.60
N SER A 366 -4.03 -3.92 7.90
CA SER A 366 -5.44 -3.52 7.73
C SER A 366 -6.27 -4.60 7.03
N ASN A 367 -5.79 -5.14 5.89
CA ASN A 367 -6.46 -6.21 5.17
C ASN A 367 -6.55 -7.49 6.00
N PHE A 368 -5.48 -7.85 6.71
CA PHE A 368 -5.45 -9.02 7.59
C PHE A 368 -6.47 -8.91 8.73
N LEU A 369 -6.52 -7.76 9.41
CA LEU A 369 -7.48 -7.53 10.49
C LEU A 369 -8.94 -7.60 10.01
N LYS A 370 -9.20 -7.15 8.78
CA LYS A 370 -10.52 -7.31 8.16
C LYS A 370 -10.82 -8.79 7.93
N MET A 371 -9.88 -9.54 7.37
CA MET A 371 -10.04 -10.97 7.13
C MET A 371 -10.34 -11.76 8.41
N VAL A 372 -9.67 -11.49 9.52
CA VAL A 372 -9.91 -12.21 10.78
C VAL A 372 -11.13 -11.74 11.58
N ARG A 373 -11.78 -10.65 11.15
CA ARG A 373 -12.97 -10.07 11.81
C ARG A 373 -14.24 -10.13 10.95
N MET A 374 -14.13 -10.54 9.68
CA MET A 374 -15.26 -10.92 8.83
C MET A 374 -15.83 -12.24 9.32
#